data_AF-A0A9E3B523-F1
#
_entry.id   AF-A0A9E3B523-F1
#
_cell.length_a   1.000
_cell.length_b   1.000
_cell.length_c   1.000
_cell.angle_alpha   90.00
_cell.angle_beta   90.00
_cell.angle_gamma   90.00
#
_symmetry.space_group_name_H-M   'P 1'
#
loop_
_entity.id
_entity.type
_entity.pdbx_description
1 polymer ?
#
loop_
_entity_poly.entity_id
_entity_poly.type
_entity_poly.pdbx_seq_one_letter_code
_entity_poly.pdbx_strand_id
1 'polypeptide(L)'
;VTNTPFKRDIIGELAEALHERNIPFHLYYSLLDWHHPAYQTDWDAYVAYYQGQVRELCTNYGEIGGIVFDGYWPRRPRISGQEHFLPLGSWNLTDTYDLIHSLQPQALIVNNHHATPLAGEDYQVWEVDFPGENTIGFNTTEISSLPLASWFTVNIGWSYRKEEQEIKPAEELLRLLTESRRRHATCWLNVGPTPEGEILPAEVTELRRLSQLLRNRPA
;
A
#
# COMPACT_ATOMS: atom_id res chain seq x y z
N VAL A 1 -7.40 -15.98 -6.05
CA VAL A 1 -8.82 -15.61 -6.35
C VAL A 1 -9.45 -16.48 -7.44
N THR A 2 -8.73 -16.83 -8.50
CA THR A 2 -9.24 -17.68 -9.61
C THR A 2 -9.78 -19.05 -9.19
N ASN A 3 -9.41 -19.55 -8.01
CA ASN A 3 -9.97 -20.79 -7.43
C ASN A 3 -11.30 -20.60 -6.67
N THR A 4 -11.76 -19.37 -6.42
CA THR A 4 -13.09 -19.09 -5.82
C THR A 4 -14.20 -19.18 -6.89
N PRO A 5 -15.50 -19.03 -6.56
CA PRO A 5 -16.56 -18.97 -7.56
C PRO A 5 -16.44 -17.81 -8.57
N PHE A 6 -15.67 -16.75 -8.27
CA PHE A 6 -15.52 -15.60 -9.16
C PHE A 6 -14.67 -15.91 -10.41
N LYS A 7 -13.73 -16.86 -10.30
CA LYS A 7 -12.89 -17.44 -11.38
C LYS A 7 -12.00 -16.48 -12.19
N ARG A 8 -12.12 -15.17 -12.02
CA ARG A 8 -11.41 -14.15 -12.79
C ARG A 8 -10.20 -13.61 -12.06
N ASP A 9 -9.29 -13.01 -12.82
CA ASP A 9 -8.12 -12.32 -12.33
C ASP A 9 -8.44 -10.85 -12.09
N ILE A 10 -8.65 -10.49 -10.82
CA ILE A 10 -9.01 -9.13 -10.42
C ILE A 10 -7.85 -8.15 -10.68
N ILE A 11 -6.59 -8.60 -10.54
CA ILE A 11 -5.43 -7.74 -10.76
C ILE A 11 -5.29 -7.44 -12.25
N GLY A 12 -5.48 -8.46 -13.11
CA GLY A 12 -5.50 -8.29 -14.56
C GLY A 12 -6.54 -7.28 -15.04
N GLU A 13 -7.78 -7.40 -14.55
CA GLU A 13 -8.85 -6.49 -14.92
C GLU A 13 -8.63 -5.05 -14.43
N LEU A 14 -8.05 -4.89 -13.23
CA LEU A 14 -7.72 -3.57 -12.70
C LEU A 14 -6.55 -2.93 -13.47
N ALA A 15 -5.52 -3.71 -13.81
CA ALA A 15 -4.40 -3.26 -14.62
C ALA A 15 -4.86 -2.72 -15.98
N GLU A 16 -5.68 -3.51 -16.70
CA GLU A 16 -6.25 -3.12 -17.99
C GLU A 16 -7.05 -1.82 -17.87
N ALA A 17 -7.96 -1.72 -16.89
CA ALA A 17 -8.79 -0.54 -16.71
C ALA A 17 -7.99 0.73 -16.38
N LEU A 18 -6.89 0.61 -15.63
CA LEU A 18 -6.01 1.73 -15.27
C LEU A 18 -5.14 2.15 -16.46
N HIS A 19 -4.60 1.20 -17.21
CA HIS A 19 -3.82 1.46 -18.43
C HIS A 19 -4.64 2.17 -19.50
N GLU A 20 -5.88 1.74 -19.74
CA GLU A 20 -6.81 2.42 -20.66
C GLU A 20 -7.01 3.91 -20.29
N ARG A 21 -6.88 4.24 -19.01
CA ARG A 21 -7.08 5.60 -18.46
C ARG A 21 -5.78 6.35 -18.24
N ASN A 22 -4.63 5.77 -18.59
CA ASN A 22 -3.29 6.32 -18.31
C ASN A 22 -3.08 6.67 -16.83
N ILE A 23 -3.61 5.83 -15.94
CA ILE A 23 -3.38 5.96 -14.49
C ILE A 23 -2.26 4.98 -14.11
N PRO A 24 -1.15 5.44 -13.51
CA PRO A 24 -0.08 4.55 -13.07
C PRO A 24 -0.60 3.50 -12.10
N PHE A 25 -0.31 2.23 -12.39
CA PHE A 25 -0.78 1.11 -11.58
C PHE A 25 0.26 0.72 -10.54
N HIS A 26 -0.06 0.92 -9.26
CA HIS A 26 0.79 0.52 -8.13
C HIS A 26 0.16 -0.69 -7.42
N LEU A 27 0.99 -1.64 -7.02
CA LEU A 27 0.57 -2.87 -6.36
C LEU A 27 0.97 -2.84 -4.88
N TYR A 28 0.05 -3.17 -3.98
CA TYR A 28 0.40 -3.49 -2.60
C TYR A 28 0.74 -4.98 -2.48
N TYR A 29 1.81 -5.31 -1.76
CA TYR A 29 2.23 -6.68 -1.50
C TYR A 29 2.57 -6.88 -0.02
N SER A 30 1.82 -7.74 0.67
CA SER A 30 2.17 -8.16 2.02
C SER A 30 3.32 -9.17 1.95
N LEU A 31 4.49 -8.78 2.44
CA LEU A 31 5.62 -9.68 2.65
C LEU A 31 5.26 -10.77 3.66
N LEU A 32 4.42 -10.45 4.64
CA LEU A 32 3.94 -11.43 5.61
C LEU A 32 2.84 -12.30 4.98
N ASP A 33 2.84 -13.60 5.27
CA ASP A 33 1.81 -14.54 4.80
C ASP A 33 1.38 -15.51 5.93
N TRP A 34 0.11 -15.42 6.34
CA TRP A 34 -0.47 -16.31 7.36
C TRP A 34 -0.88 -17.68 6.83
N HIS A 35 -0.85 -17.87 5.50
CA HIS A 35 -1.32 -19.07 4.84
C HIS A 35 -0.17 -19.98 4.40
N HIS A 36 0.90 -19.42 3.82
CA HIS A 36 1.97 -20.23 3.27
C HIS A 36 2.78 -20.93 4.37
N PRO A 37 2.83 -22.28 4.42
CA PRO A 37 3.44 -23.01 5.55
C PRO A 37 4.93 -22.69 5.72
N ALA A 38 5.65 -22.49 4.61
CA ALA A 38 7.07 -22.16 4.63
C ALA A 38 7.38 -20.85 5.38
N TYR A 39 6.40 -19.94 5.51
CA TYR A 39 6.56 -18.71 6.29
C TYR A 39 7.09 -18.99 7.70
N GLN A 40 6.66 -20.09 8.31
CA GLN A 40 7.10 -20.50 9.66
C GLN A 40 8.09 -21.66 9.66
N THR A 41 8.08 -22.50 8.63
CA THR A 41 8.82 -23.78 8.65
C THR A 41 10.07 -23.80 7.79
N ASP A 42 10.14 -22.98 6.75
CA ASP A 42 11.24 -23.00 5.76
C ASP A 42 11.38 -21.62 5.11
N TRP A 43 12.26 -20.81 5.70
CA TRP A 43 12.39 -19.41 5.32
C TRP A 43 12.94 -19.21 3.91
N ASP A 44 13.94 -20.01 3.50
CA ASP A 44 14.53 -19.87 2.17
C ASP A 44 13.52 -20.25 1.07
N ALA A 45 12.72 -21.30 1.31
CA ALA A 45 11.62 -21.66 0.42
C ALA A 45 10.55 -20.55 0.36
N TYR A 46 10.26 -19.89 1.48
CA TYR A 46 9.32 -18.77 1.51
C TYR A 46 9.85 -17.55 0.74
N VAL A 47 11.13 -17.21 0.89
CA VAL A 47 11.77 -16.12 0.12
C VAL A 47 11.67 -16.40 -1.38
N ALA A 48 12.01 -17.61 -1.81
CA ALA A 48 11.90 -18.01 -3.21
C ALA A 48 10.45 -17.93 -3.73
N TYR A 49 9.47 -18.33 -2.91
CA TYR A 49 8.05 -18.26 -3.24
C TYR A 49 7.58 -16.83 -3.46
N TYR A 50 7.81 -15.93 -2.50
CA TYR A 50 7.28 -14.57 -2.58
C TYR A 50 8.00 -13.77 -3.69
N GLN A 51 9.30 -13.99 -3.91
CA GLN A 51 10.03 -13.39 -5.04
C GLN A 51 9.51 -13.91 -6.39
N GLY A 52 9.08 -15.16 -6.44
CA GLY A 52 8.35 -15.72 -7.57
C GLY A 52 7.05 -14.95 -7.87
N GLN A 53 6.26 -14.63 -6.84
CA GLN A 53 5.06 -13.82 -6.99
C GLN A 53 5.35 -12.38 -7.42
N VAL A 54 6.40 -11.76 -6.86
CA VAL A 54 6.84 -10.42 -7.30
C VAL A 54 7.23 -10.44 -8.78
N ARG A 55 7.94 -11.48 -9.25
CA ARG A 55 8.24 -11.65 -10.67
C ARG A 55 6.96 -11.75 -11.50
N GLU A 56 5.98 -12.58 -11.10
CA GLU A 56 4.70 -12.69 -11.80
C GLU A 56 3.98 -11.34 -11.89
N LEU A 57 3.96 -10.57 -10.80
CA LEU A 57 3.39 -9.22 -10.76
C LEU A 57 4.11 -8.26 -11.71
N CYS A 58 5.43 -8.34 -11.80
CA CYS A 58 6.24 -7.52 -12.71
C CYS A 58 6.20 -7.96 -14.18
N THR A 59 5.67 -9.14 -14.53
CA THR A 59 5.69 -9.64 -15.91
C THR A 59 4.32 -9.83 -16.54
N ASN A 60 3.27 -10.06 -15.75
CA ASN A 60 1.97 -10.51 -16.28
C ASN A 60 0.94 -9.38 -16.44
N TYR A 61 1.20 -8.20 -15.88
CA TYR A 61 0.21 -7.11 -15.77
C TYR A 61 0.63 -5.82 -16.48
N GLY A 62 1.51 -5.91 -17.48
CA GLY A 62 2.03 -4.78 -18.23
C GLY A 62 2.97 -3.89 -17.43
N GLU A 63 3.01 -2.59 -17.75
CA GLU A 63 3.82 -1.62 -17.02
C GLU A 63 3.19 -1.31 -15.67
N ILE A 64 3.98 -1.41 -14.59
CA ILE A 64 3.58 -0.99 -13.25
C ILE A 64 4.31 0.29 -12.86
N GLY A 65 3.63 1.15 -12.11
CA GLY A 65 4.20 2.38 -11.54
C GLY A 65 4.98 2.14 -10.25
N GLY A 66 4.72 1.03 -9.54
CA GLY A 66 5.45 0.71 -8.32
C GLY A 66 4.88 -0.44 -7.51
N ILE A 67 5.62 -0.83 -6.47
CA ILE A 67 5.21 -1.82 -5.47
C ILE A 67 5.35 -1.22 -4.07
N VAL A 68 4.30 -1.36 -3.28
CA VAL A 68 4.21 -0.97 -1.87
C VAL A 68 4.22 -2.23 -1.03
N PHE A 69 5.32 -2.47 -0.32
CA PHE A 69 5.44 -3.59 0.58
C PHE A 69 4.92 -3.26 1.99
N ASP A 70 4.55 -4.30 2.72
CA ASP A 70 4.19 -4.23 4.14
C ASP A 70 4.45 -5.59 4.80
N GLY A 71 4.53 -5.63 6.14
CA GLY A 71 4.75 -6.87 6.90
C GLY A 71 6.19 -7.12 7.35
N TYR A 72 7.17 -6.38 6.80
CA TYR A 72 8.50 -6.32 7.39
C TYR A 72 8.52 -5.25 8.48
N TRP A 73 8.43 -5.64 9.76
CA TRP A 73 8.42 -4.67 10.87
C TRP A 73 9.57 -4.91 11.85
N PRO A 74 10.79 -4.44 11.56
CA PRO A 74 12.01 -4.78 12.32
C PRO A 74 12.00 -4.32 13.78
N ARG A 75 11.15 -3.33 14.12
CA ARG A 75 10.99 -2.81 15.49
C ARG A 75 9.90 -3.53 16.29
N ARG A 76 9.17 -4.46 15.67
CA ARG A 76 8.06 -5.15 16.35
C ARG A 76 8.62 -6.11 17.41
N PRO A 77 8.19 -5.99 18.68
CA PRO A 77 8.65 -6.89 19.72
C PRO A 77 8.16 -8.31 19.47
N ARG A 78 8.97 -9.30 19.85
CA ARG A 78 8.53 -10.70 19.88
C ARG A 78 7.50 -10.90 20.98
N ILE A 79 6.35 -11.46 20.63
CA ILE A 79 5.26 -11.78 21.56
C ILE A 79 5.00 -13.28 21.45
N SER A 80 5.08 -13.98 22.59
CA SER A 80 4.79 -15.42 22.68
C SER A 80 3.35 -15.70 22.22
N GLY A 81 3.16 -16.69 21.36
CA GLY A 81 1.86 -17.06 20.78
C GLY A 81 1.42 -16.21 19.59
N GLN A 82 2.25 -15.25 19.14
CA GLN A 82 2.00 -14.43 17.94
C GLN A 82 3.12 -14.61 16.90
N GLU A 83 3.76 -15.77 16.86
CA GLU A 83 4.93 -16.02 16.01
C GLU A 83 4.62 -15.81 14.52
N HIS A 84 3.40 -16.07 14.10
CA HIS A 84 2.91 -15.85 12.73
C HIS A 84 2.75 -14.37 12.34
N PHE A 85 2.77 -13.45 13.31
CA PHE A 85 2.72 -12.01 13.05
C PHE A 85 4.11 -11.35 13.05
N LEU A 86 5.15 -12.11 13.33
CA LEU A 86 6.50 -11.59 13.42
C LEU A 86 7.19 -11.68 12.07
N PRO A 87 8.03 -10.69 11.71
CA PRO A 87 9.00 -10.90 10.65
C PRO A 87 9.98 -11.98 11.09
N LEU A 88 10.06 -13.06 10.32
CA LEU A 88 10.98 -14.17 10.52
C LEU A 88 12.13 -14.06 9.51
N GLY A 89 13.24 -14.74 9.79
CA GLY A 89 14.39 -14.86 8.87
C GLY A 89 14.93 -13.56 8.26
N SER A 90 15.70 -13.70 7.18
CA SER A 90 16.18 -12.58 6.36
C SER A 90 15.29 -12.43 5.14
N TRP A 91 14.60 -11.30 5.02
CA TRP A 91 13.69 -11.05 3.90
C TRP A 91 14.37 -11.01 2.53
N ASN A 92 15.69 -10.82 2.45
CA ASN A 92 16.40 -10.65 1.19
C ASN A 92 15.81 -9.53 0.30
N LEU A 93 15.53 -8.38 0.91
CA LEU A 93 14.89 -7.24 0.24
C LEU A 93 15.73 -6.68 -0.91
N THR A 94 17.06 -6.67 -0.78
CA THR A 94 17.97 -6.19 -1.84
C THR A 94 17.76 -6.96 -3.14
N ASP A 95 17.82 -8.30 -3.11
CA ASP A 95 17.60 -9.11 -4.30
C ASP A 95 16.17 -8.94 -4.87
N THR A 96 15.18 -8.73 -3.99
CA THR A 96 13.80 -8.44 -4.40
C THR A 96 13.70 -7.10 -5.13
N TYR A 97 14.36 -6.06 -4.64
CA TYR A 97 14.34 -4.73 -5.26
C TYR A 97 15.14 -4.71 -6.57
N ASP A 98 16.28 -5.40 -6.61
CA ASP A 98 17.06 -5.58 -7.85
C ASP A 98 16.26 -6.35 -8.90
N LEU A 99 15.51 -7.39 -8.48
CA LEU A 99 14.60 -8.12 -9.35
C LEU A 99 13.54 -7.20 -9.95
N ILE A 100 12.87 -6.39 -9.13
CA ILE A 100 11.85 -5.44 -9.61
C ILE A 100 12.46 -4.48 -10.63
N HIS A 101 13.57 -3.82 -10.31
CA HIS A 101 14.21 -2.86 -11.23
C HIS A 101 14.78 -3.53 -12.49
N SER A 102 15.14 -4.81 -12.44
CA SER A 102 15.55 -5.55 -13.64
C SER A 102 14.39 -5.82 -14.62
N LEU A 103 13.17 -5.94 -14.10
CA LEU A 103 11.97 -6.23 -14.90
C LEU A 103 11.18 -4.96 -15.26
N GLN A 104 11.16 -3.99 -14.34
CA GLN A 104 10.36 -2.78 -14.36
C GLN A 104 11.23 -1.62 -13.82
N PRO A 105 12.21 -1.13 -14.59
CA PRO A 105 13.21 -0.16 -14.12
C PRO A 105 12.65 1.20 -13.70
N GLN A 106 11.42 1.52 -14.08
CA GLN A 106 10.69 2.73 -13.71
C GLN A 106 9.84 2.58 -12.44
N ALA A 107 9.64 1.36 -11.94
CA ALA A 107 8.71 1.09 -10.85
C ALA A 107 9.26 1.63 -9.53
N LEU A 108 8.47 2.44 -8.82
CA LEU A 108 8.84 2.97 -7.51
C LEU A 108 8.58 1.94 -6.41
N ILE A 109 9.52 1.79 -5.48
CA ILE A 109 9.48 0.83 -4.38
C ILE A 109 9.38 1.56 -3.05
N VAL A 110 8.51 1.08 -2.17
CA VAL A 110 8.51 1.45 -0.74
C VAL A 110 8.11 0.26 0.11
N ASN A 111 8.42 0.30 1.40
CA ASN A 111 7.97 -0.67 2.38
C ASN A 111 7.45 0.02 3.65
N ASN A 112 6.25 -0.35 4.10
CA ASN A 112 5.64 0.15 5.34
C ASN A 112 6.27 -0.50 6.58
N HIS A 113 7.56 -0.30 6.78
CA HIS A 113 8.30 -0.97 7.86
C HIS A 113 8.52 -0.11 9.11
N HIS A 114 8.04 1.15 9.11
CA HIS A 114 8.20 2.11 10.21
C HIS A 114 9.66 2.31 10.66
N ALA A 115 10.59 2.25 9.70
CA ALA A 115 12.02 2.47 9.87
C ALA A 115 12.48 3.48 8.83
N THR A 116 13.71 3.98 8.94
CA THR A 116 14.27 4.84 7.90
C THR A 116 14.35 4.07 6.58
N PRO A 117 14.11 4.72 5.42
CA PRO A 117 14.13 4.03 4.14
C PRO A 117 15.39 3.21 3.91
N LEU A 118 15.23 2.02 3.34
CA LEU A 118 16.33 1.13 2.99
C LEU A 118 16.90 1.47 1.61
N ALA A 119 18.12 1.00 1.34
CA ALA A 119 18.68 1.09 0.00
C ALA A 119 17.78 0.34 -1.00
N GLY A 120 17.43 1.00 -2.11
CA GLY A 120 16.50 0.48 -3.12
C GLY A 120 15.05 0.93 -2.94
N GLU A 121 14.71 1.63 -1.85
CA GLU A 121 13.41 2.30 -1.70
C GLU A 121 13.46 3.74 -2.23
N ASP A 122 12.40 4.17 -2.88
CA ASP A 122 12.36 5.43 -3.64
C ASP A 122 11.68 6.58 -2.91
N TYR A 123 10.91 6.29 -1.86
CA TYR A 123 10.19 7.29 -1.07
C TYR A 123 9.92 6.79 0.36
N GLN A 124 9.61 7.73 1.25
CA GLN A 124 9.25 7.44 2.63
C GLN A 124 7.76 7.64 2.86
N VAL A 125 7.15 6.75 3.64
CA VAL A 125 5.70 6.71 3.86
C VAL A 125 5.32 6.95 5.33
N TRP A 126 4.19 7.62 5.54
CA TRP A 126 3.53 7.78 6.84
C TRP A 126 2.11 7.21 6.79
N GLU A 127 1.79 6.41 7.80
CA GLU A 127 0.48 5.80 7.97
C GLU A 127 -0.42 6.66 8.85
N VAL A 128 -1.56 7.12 8.30
CA VAL A 128 -2.59 7.91 9.00
C VAL A 128 -2.04 9.17 9.67
N ASP A 129 -0.89 9.65 9.19
CA ASP A 129 -0.15 10.78 9.74
C ASP A 129 0.50 11.58 8.60
N PHE A 130 0.77 12.85 8.87
CA PHE A 130 1.65 13.62 7.99
C PHE A 130 3.14 13.36 8.27
N PRO A 131 4.06 13.71 7.34
CA PRO A 131 5.48 13.57 7.62
C PRO A 131 5.92 14.25 8.91
N GLY A 132 6.56 13.47 9.78
CA GLY A 132 7.04 13.89 11.10
C GLY A 132 6.02 13.76 12.24
N GLU A 133 4.77 13.40 11.96
CA GLU A 133 3.77 13.09 12.98
C GLU A 133 3.83 11.63 13.40
N ASN A 134 3.28 11.34 14.57
CA ASN A 134 3.22 10.00 15.16
C ASN A 134 1.98 9.81 16.03
N THR A 135 0.80 10.17 15.51
CA THR A 135 -0.44 10.11 16.29
C THR A 135 -0.88 8.66 16.58
N ILE A 136 -0.46 7.72 15.74
CA ILE A 136 -0.77 6.28 15.90
C ILE A 136 0.36 5.47 16.57
N GLY A 137 1.49 6.10 16.89
CA GLY A 137 2.59 5.49 17.64
C GLY A 137 3.62 4.71 16.81
N PHE A 138 3.35 4.45 15.53
CA PHE A 138 4.25 3.68 14.66
C PHE A 138 5.27 4.52 13.89
N ASN A 139 4.97 5.78 13.58
CA ASN A 139 5.79 6.67 12.76
C ASN A 139 6.98 7.25 13.56
N THR A 140 7.95 6.40 13.87
CA THR A 140 9.06 6.69 14.81
C THR A 140 10.38 7.00 14.09
N THR A 141 10.28 7.61 12.90
CA THR A 141 11.42 7.80 11.99
C THR A 141 11.66 9.27 11.72
N GLU A 142 12.93 9.62 11.52
CA GLU A 142 13.28 10.94 11.00
C GLU A 142 12.81 11.07 9.55
N ILE A 143 12.48 12.30 9.15
CA ILE A 143 12.15 12.60 7.75
C ILE A 143 13.44 12.52 6.93
N SER A 144 13.48 11.61 5.97
CA SER A 144 14.60 11.42 5.05
C SER A 144 14.63 12.49 3.95
N SER A 145 15.65 12.43 3.10
CA SER A 145 15.75 13.27 1.91
C SER A 145 14.98 12.73 0.69
N LEU A 146 14.37 11.55 0.81
CA LEU A 146 13.58 10.97 -0.28
C LEU A 146 12.24 11.72 -0.43
N PRO A 147 11.57 11.60 -1.59
CA PRO A 147 10.16 11.97 -1.71
C PRO A 147 9.31 11.38 -0.58
N LEU A 148 8.25 12.10 -0.21
CA LEU A 148 7.41 11.76 0.94
C LEU A 148 6.01 11.38 0.47
N ALA A 149 5.38 10.44 1.16
CA ALA A 149 3.99 10.08 0.96
C ALA A 149 3.28 9.85 2.30
N SER A 150 2.01 10.23 2.37
CA SER A 150 1.11 9.89 3.46
C SER A 150 -0.11 9.20 2.90
N TRP A 151 -0.55 8.13 3.54
CA TRP A 151 -1.81 7.49 3.21
C TRP A 151 -2.83 7.64 4.34
N PHE A 152 -4.07 7.88 3.94
CA PHE A 152 -5.19 8.08 4.84
C PHE A 152 -6.37 7.24 4.38
N THR A 153 -7.18 6.79 5.34
CA THR A 153 -8.43 6.13 5.05
C THR A 153 -9.53 7.15 4.77
N VAL A 154 -10.34 6.94 3.74
CA VAL A 154 -11.57 7.71 3.53
C VAL A 154 -12.60 7.41 4.63
N ASN A 155 -12.54 6.21 5.19
CA ASN A 155 -13.48 5.69 6.18
C ASN A 155 -12.77 5.34 7.49
N ILE A 156 -13.42 4.60 8.38
CA ILE A 156 -12.88 4.19 9.67
C ILE A 156 -11.65 3.26 9.58
N GLY A 157 -11.44 2.59 8.45
CA GLY A 157 -10.32 1.65 8.29
C GLY A 157 -9.91 1.40 6.83
N TRP A 158 -8.91 0.52 6.67
CA TRP A 158 -8.35 0.11 5.39
C TRP A 158 -9.32 -0.75 4.56
N SER A 159 -9.96 -1.72 5.19
CA SER A 159 -10.90 -2.64 4.55
C SER A 159 -12.36 -2.27 4.82
N TYR A 160 -13.27 -2.82 4.01
CA TYR A 160 -14.71 -2.74 4.26
C TYR A 160 -15.09 -3.29 5.65
N ARG A 161 -15.94 -2.56 6.37
CA ARG A 161 -16.49 -2.95 7.68
C ARG A 161 -17.99 -2.73 7.71
N LYS A 162 -18.78 -3.80 7.50
CA LYS A 162 -20.23 -3.71 7.33
C LYS A 162 -20.97 -2.89 8.40
N GLU A 163 -20.57 -3.01 9.66
CA GLU A 163 -21.29 -2.44 10.80
C GLU A 163 -20.68 -1.12 11.32
N GLU A 164 -19.44 -0.81 10.94
CA GLU A 164 -18.69 0.34 11.43
C GLU A 164 -18.31 1.22 10.24
N GLN A 165 -18.98 2.36 10.12
CA GLN A 165 -18.83 3.26 8.99
C GLN A 165 -18.74 4.69 9.51
N GLU A 166 -17.62 5.34 9.23
CA GLU A 166 -17.36 6.74 9.58
C GLU A 166 -16.61 7.39 8.41
N ILE A 167 -17.37 7.75 7.37
CA ILE A 167 -16.84 8.35 6.15
C ILE A 167 -16.45 9.80 6.45
N LYS A 168 -15.19 10.14 6.20
CA LYS A 168 -14.68 11.51 6.36
C LYS A 168 -15.35 12.43 5.34
N PRO A 169 -15.85 13.61 5.76
CA PRO A 169 -16.45 14.56 4.83
C PRO A 169 -15.40 15.12 3.86
N ALA A 170 -15.84 15.53 2.68
CA ALA A 170 -14.99 16.06 1.61
C ALA A 170 -14.09 17.22 2.06
N GLU A 171 -14.56 18.06 2.98
CA GLU A 171 -13.79 19.16 3.57
C GLU A 171 -12.59 18.66 4.38
N GLU A 172 -12.75 17.54 5.09
CA GLU A 172 -11.66 16.90 5.80
C GLU A 172 -10.69 16.22 4.83
N LEU A 173 -11.17 15.49 3.82
CA LEU A 173 -10.31 14.90 2.79
C LEU A 173 -9.50 15.98 2.05
N LEU A 174 -10.12 17.13 1.79
CA LEU A 174 -9.44 18.29 1.20
C LEU A 174 -8.36 18.85 2.13
N ARG A 175 -8.60 18.87 3.44
CA ARG A 175 -7.59 19.25 4.45
C ARG A 175 -6.40 18.31 4.35
N LEU A 176 -6.63 16.99 4.34
CA LEU A 176 -5.56 15.99 4.22
C LEU A 176 -4.72 16.19 2.96
N LEU A 177 -5.35 16.38 1.80
CA LEU A 177 -4.65 16.67 0.54
C LEU A 177 -3.85 17.98 0.58
N THR A 178 -4.46 19.05 1.09
CA THR A 178 -3.83 20.38 1.15
C THR A 178 -2.62 20.37 2.08
N GLU A 179 -2.75 19.69 3.21
CA GLU A 179 -1.75 19.65 4.26
C GLU A 179 -0.56 18.74 3.89
N SER A 180 -0.83 17.63 3.19
CA SER A 180 0.20 16.80 2.58
C SER A 180 1.00 17.60 1.54
N ARG A 181 0.30 18.35 0.66
CA ARG A 181 0.95 19.21 -0.34
C ARG A 181 1.84 20.28 0.31
N ARG A 182 1.41 20.89 1.41
CA ARG A 182 2.23 21.86 2.19
C ARG A 182 3.50 21.25 2.75
N ARG A 183 3.50 19.95 3.03
CA ARG A 183 4.66 19.16 3.48
C ARG A 183 5.44 18.53 2.34
N HIS A 184 5.15 18.90 1.09
CA HIS A 184 5.78 18.29 -0.10
C HIS A 184 5.60 16.77 -0.15
N ALA A 185 4.48 16.26 0.36
CA ALA A 185 4.16 14.85 0.39
C ALA A 185 3.01 14.52 -0.58
N THR A 186 3.14 13.37 -1.24
CA THR A 186 2.03 12.72 -1.95
C THR A 186 0.98 12.27 -0.93
N CYS A 187 -0.29 12.36 -1.29
CA CYS A 187 -1.39 11.92 -0.42
C CYS A 187 -2.20 10.85 -1.12
N TRP A 188 -2.30 9.68 -0.47
CA TRP A 188 -3.12 8.56 -0.93
C TRP A 188 -4.36 8.45 -0.08
N LEU A 189 -5.51 8.29 -0.73
CA LEU A 189 -6.80 8.10 -0.09
C LEU A 189 -7.28 6.67 -0.35
N ASN A 190 -7.40 5.89 0.71
CA ASN A 190 -7.83 4.50 0.65
C ASN A 190 -9.36 4.37 0.66
N VAL A 191 -9.87 3.49 -0.19
CA VAL A 191 -11.25 2.97 -0.17
C VAL A 191 -11.21 1.46 0.01
N GLY A 192 -12.18 0.91 0.74
CA GLY A 192 -12.33 -0.54 0.93
C GLY A 192 -13.59 -1.05 0.23
N PRO A 193 -13.49 -1.67 -0.96
CA PRO A 193 -14.65 -2.18 -1.67
C PRO A 193 -15.45 -3.23 -0.88
N THR A 194 -16.75 -3.29 -1.10
CA THR A 194 -17.63 -4.33 -0.55
C THR A 194 -17.30 -5.71 -1.12
N PRO A 195 -17.81 -6.81 -0.54
CA PRO A 195 -17.65 -8.16 -1.09
C PRO A 195 -18.18 -8.32 -2.53
N GLU A 196 -19.10 -7.46 -2.94
CA GLU A 196 -19.67 -7.40 -4.29
C GLU A 196 -18.76 -6.63 -5.28
N GLY A 197 -17.66 -6.05 -4.82
CA GLY A 197 -16.71 -5.30 -5.64
C GLY A 197 -17.08 -3.82 -5.83
N GLU A 198 -17.97 -3.28 -5.01
CA GLU A 198 -18.43 -1.89 -5.12
C GLU A 198 -17.70 -0.98 -4.11
N ILE A 199 -17.33 0.23 -4.52
CA ILE A 199 -16.98 1.28 -3.55
C ILE A 199 -18.28 1.79 -2.93
N LEU A 200 -18.30 1.97 -1.62
CA LEU A 200 -19.52 2.36 -0.91
C LEU A 200 -20.10 3.67 -1.48
N PRO A 201 -21.43 3.76 -1.72
CA PRO A 201 -22.04 4.96 -2.29
C PRO A 201 -21.75 6.24 -1.50
N ALA A 202 -21.62 6.13 -0.17
CA ALA A 202 -21.25 7.25 0.70
C ALA A 202 -19.80 7.73 0.47
N GLU A 203 -18.84 6.80 0.33
CA GLU A 203 -17.45 7.14 -0.01
C GLU A 203 -17.36 7.79 -1.40
N VAL A 204 -18.07 7.22 -2.40
CA VAL A 204 -18.16 7.80 -3.74
C VAL A 204 -18.72 9.22 -3.71
N THR A 205 -19.73 9.47 -2.87
CA THR A 205 -20.35 10.80 -2.72
C THR A 205 -19.33 11.82 -2.20
N GLU A 206 -18.61 11.50 -1.13
CA GLU A 206 -17.62 12.42 -0.56
C GLU A 206 -16.40 12.62 -1.48
N LEU A 207 -15.94 11.58 -2.19
CA LEU A 207 -14.88 11.71 -3.19
C LEU A 207 -15.30 12.59 -4.39
N ARG A 208 -16.57 12.52 -4.82
CA ARG A 208 -17.09 13.41 -5.86
C ARG A 208 -17.20 14.85 -5.37
N ARG A 209 -17.66 15.07 -4.13
CA ARG A 209 -17.67 16.41 -3.49
C ARG A 209 -16.26 16.97 -3.38
N LEU A 210 -15.28 16.16 -2.98
CA LEU A 210 -13.87 16.54 -2.94
C LEU A 210 -13.38 17.01 -4.31
N SER A 211 -13.71 16.26 -5.38
CA SER A 211 -13.37 16.64 -6.75
C SER A 211 -13.98 18.00 -7.16
N GLN A 212 -15.21 18.30 -6.73
CA GLN A 212 -15.83 19.61 -6.96
C GLN A 212 -15.10 20.73 -6.20
N LEU A 213 -14.75 20.50 -4.94
CA LEU A 213 -13.99 21.47 -4.13
C LEU A 213 -12.62 21.78 -4.74
N LEU A 214 -11.92 20.76 -5.25
CA LEU A 214 -10.62 20.92 -5.91
C LEU A 214 -10.71 21.75 -7.19
N ARG A 215 -11.75 21.54 -8.02
CA ARG A 215 -11.96 22.32 -9.26
C ARG A 215 -12.34 23.77 -9.02
N ASN A 216 -12.99 24.06 -7.89
CA ASN A 216 -13.47 25.41 -7.57
C ASN A 216 -12.43 26.26 -6.83
N ARG A 217 -11.24 25.72 -6.54
CA ARG A 217 -10.17 26.50 -5.91
C ARG A 217 -9.49 27.41 -6.93
N PRO A 218 -9.33 28.72 -6.63
CA PRO A 218 -8.49 29.59 -7.44
C PRO A 218 -7.05 29.07 -7.42
N ALA A 219 -6.38 29.20 -8.58
CA ALA A 219 -5.00 28.76 -8.81
C ALA A 219 -3.99 29.42 -7.86
#